data_AF-A0A0P4UJ79-F1
#
_entry.id   AF-A0A0P4UJ79-F1
#
_cell.length_a   1.000
_cell.length_b   1.000
_cell.length_c   1.000
_cell.angle_alpha   90.00
_cell.angle_beta   90.00
_cell.angle_gamma   90.00
#
_symmetry.space_group_name_H-M   'P 1'
#
loop_
_entity.id
_entity.type
_entity.pdbx_description
1 polymer ?
#
loop_
_entity_poly.entity_id
_entity_poly.type
_entity_poly.pdbx_seq_one_letter_code
_entity_poly.pdbx_strand_id
1 'polypeptide(L)'
;MSTLLPIGSIPGLPEARVILANQGFVPLPMLETRSTTVHTFLSIDPPENADEEFWKAVGECLVLASAGAIVAGTMSGGIAALPTFMQVFGAKATTRGLELVANQLKIVTQTTYSDWG
;
A
#
# COMPACT_ATOMS: atom_id res chain seq x y z
N MET A 1 8.25 -13.46 -11.69
CA MET A 1 8.27 -11.97 -11.62
C MET A 1 7.07 -11.56 -10.80
N SER A 2 7.25 -10.77 -9.74
CA SER A 2 6.17 -10.41 -8.83
C SER A 2 5.21 -9.42 -9.48
N THR A 3 3.91 -9.71 -9.48
CA THR A 3 2.87 -8.79 -9.93
C THR A 3 2.46 -7.87 -8.79
N LEU A 4 2.49 -6.55 -9.01
CA LEU A 4 2.02 -5.55 -8.04
C LEU A 4 0.56 -5.19 -8.33
N LEU A 5 -0.32 -5.49 -7.38
CA LEU A 5 -1.73 -5.15 -7.44
C LEU A 5 -2.02 -3.99 -6.48
N PRO A 6 -2.53 -2.83 -6.95
CA PRO A 6 -2.80 -1.70 -6.09
C PRO A 6 -3.94 -2.03 -5.11
N ILE A 7 -3.71 -1.78 -3.82
CA ILE A 7 -4.71 -1.95 -2.76
C ILE A 7 -5.32 -0.59 -2.40
N GLY A 8 -4.49 0.44 -2.25
CA GLY A 8 -4.94 1.78 -1.92
C GLY A 8 -3.80 2.75 -1.63
N SER A 9 -4.17 4.00 -1.40
CA SER A 9 -3.23 5.09 -1.10
C SER A 9 -3.77 5.95 0.03
N ILE A 10 -2.89 6.39 0.93
CA ILE A 10 -3.21 7.31 2.01
C ILE A 10 -2.27 8.51 2.00
N PRO A 11 -2.73 9.71 2.40
CA PRO A 11 -1.83 10.81 2.72
C PRO A 11 -0.84 10.36 3.80
N GLY A 12 0.45 10.56 3.53
CA GLY A 12 1.51 10.32 4.50
C GLY A 12 1.72 11.54 5.41
N LEU A 13 2.73 11.46 6.28
CA LEU A 13 3.13 12.60 7.09
C LEU A 13 3.78 13.67 6.18
N PRO A 14 3.36 14.94 6.27
CA PRO A 14 4.01 16.00 5.53
C PRO A 14 5.45 16.15 6.00
N GLU A 15 6.35 16.41 5.07
CA GLU A 15 7.75 16.71 5.38
C GLU A 15 7.99 18.21 5.32
N ALA A 16 8.89 18.69 6.19
CA ALA A 16 9.30 20.07 6.24
C ALA A 16 10.83 20.15 6.25
N ARG A 17 11.39 21.14 5.54
CA ARG A 17 12.82 21.46 5.59
C ARG A 17 13.01 22.96 5.68
N VAL A 18 14.12 23.37 6.28
CA VAL A 18 14.54 24.76 6.30
C VAL A 18 15.59 24.95 5.21
N ILE A 19 15.36 25.91 4.31
CA ILE A 19 16.31 26.33 3.30
C ILE A 19 16.74 27.78 3.56
N LEU A 20 17.89 28.17 3.01
CA LEU A 20 18.34 29.55 3.00
C LEU A 20 18.13 30.11 1.59
N ALA A 21 17.19 31.04 1.44
CA ALA A 21 16.93 31.67 0.16
C ALA A 21 17.97 32.77 -0.12
N ASN A 22 18.83 32.54 -1.12
CA ASN A 22 19.82 33.51 -1.59
C ASN A 22 19.18 34.53 -2.56
N GLN A 23 18.13 35.23 -2.12
CA GLN A 23 17.47 36.28 -2.89
C GLN A 23 17.96 37.71 -2.53
N GLY A 24 19.04 37.85 -1.74
CA GLY A 24 19.58 39.15 -1.32
C GLY A 24 20.93 39.09 -0.59
N PHE A 25 21.34 40.22 0.01
CA PHE A 25 22.63 40.42 0.70
C PHE A 25 22.77 39.62 2.01
N VAL A 26 21.65 39.14 2.57
CA VAL A 26 21.59 38.27 3.77
C VAL A 26 20.66 37.09 3.46
N PRO A 27 21.10 35.83 3.62
CA PRO A 27 20.24 34.67 3.43
C PRO A 27 19.16 34.62 4.52
N LEU A 28 17.89 34.61 4.10
CA LEU A 28 16.75 34.46 5.00
C LEU A 28 16.37 32.98 5.11
N PRO A 29 16.13 32.45 6.32
CA PRO A 29 15.59 31.12 6.48
C PRO A 29 14.14 31.07 5.98
N MET A 30 13.86 30.12 5.09
CA MET A 30 12.52 29.82 4.59
C MET A 30 12.17 28.38 4.93
N LEU A 31 10.93 28.16 5.36
CA LEU A 31 10.37 26.83 5.57
C LEU A 31 9.74 26.37 4.27
N GLU A 32 10.20 25.24 3.73
CA GLU A 32 9.53 24.54 2.63
C GLU A 32 8.85 23.29 3.17
N THR A 33 7.67 22.99 2.63
CA THR A 33 6.93 21.78 2.96
C THR A 33 6.63 20.97 1.71
N ARG A 34 6.46 19.66 1.87
CA ARG A 34 5.94 18.81 0.80
C ARG A 34 4.95 17.79 1.34
N SER A 35 3.95 17.50 0.53
CA SER A 35 3.03 16.40 0.79
C SER A 35 3.69 15.07 0.45
N THR A 36 3.32 14.03 1.20
CA THR A 36 3.70 12.65 0.91
C THR A 36 2.43 11.82 0.74
N THR A 37 2.48 10.82 -0.13
CA THR A 37 1.40 9.82 -0.28
C THR A 37 2.03 8.45 -0.20
N VAL A 38 1.49 7.61 0.67
CA VAL A 38 1.90 6.21 0.81
C VAL A 38 0.93 5.36 0.01
N HIS A 39 1.45 4.69 -1.01
CA HIS A 39 0.74 3.70 -1.82
C HIS A 39 1.04 2.31 -1.27
N THR A 40 0.01 1.48 -1.18
CA THR A 40 0.13 0.10 -0.72
C THR A 40 -0.27 -0.84 -1.86
N PHE A 41 0.60 -1.81 -2.14
CA PHE A 41 0.45 -2.82 -3.17
C PHE A 41 0.49 -4.22 -2.55
N LEU A 42 -0.30 -5.14 -3.11
CA LEU A 42 -0.11 -6.56 -2.91
C LEU A 42 0.84 -7.06 -4.00
N SER A 43 2.02 -7.47 -3.59
CA SER A 43 2.98 -8.18 -4.43
C SER A 43 2.69 -9.67 -4.37
N ILE A 44 2.35 -10.25 -5.52
CA ILE A 44 2.11 -11.69 -5.66
C ILE A 44 3.21 -12.29 -6.53
N ASP A 45 3.91 -13.30 -6.02
CA ASP A 45 4.74 -14.19 -6.83
C ASP A 45 3.89 -15.41 -7.24
N PRO A 46 3.29 -15.39 -8.45
CA PRO A 46 2.40 -16.44 -8.88
C PRO A 46 3.14 -17.78 -9.08
N PRO A 47 2.45 -18.92 -8.94
CA PRO A 47 2.99 -20.22 -9.35
C PRO A 47 3.23 -20.28 -10.86
N GLU A 48 4.09 -21.19 -11.32
CA GLU A 48 4.49 -21.31 -12.75
C GLU A 48 3.31 -21.56 -13.70
N ASN A 49 2.23 -22.15 -13.19
CA ASN A 49 1.01 -22.49 -13.92
C ASN A 49 -0.15 -21.50 -13.67
N ALA A 50 0.12 -20.29 -13.19
CA ALA A 50 -0.92 -19.29 -12.98
C ALA A 50 -1.61 -18.92 -14.29
N ASP A 51 -2.91 -19.18 -14.35
CA ASP A 51 -3.78 -18.90 -15.49
C ASP A 51 -4.76 -17.75 -15.19
N GLU A 52 -5.67 -17.48 -16.12
CA GLU A 52 -6.67 -16.42 -15.96
C GLU A 52 -7.63 -16.69 -14.78
N GLU A 53 -7.93 -17.97 -14.50
CA GLU A 53 -8.79 -18.37 -13.39
C GLU A 53 -8.13 -18.07 -12.04
N PHE A 54 -6.82 -18.33 -11.91
CA PHE A 54 -6.02 -17.92 -10.76
C PHE A 54 -6.11 -16.42 -10.51
N TRP A 55 -5.87 -15.58 -11.53
CA TRP A 55 -5.89 -14.12 -11.37
C TRP A 55 -7.28 -13.58 -11.06
N LYS A 56 -8.32 -14.20 -11.62
CA LYS A 56 -9.71 -13.89 -11.27
C LYS A 56 -10.00 -14.20 -9.81
N ALA A 57 -9.60 -15.38 -9.32
CA ALA A 57 -9.78 -15.77 -7.92
C ALA A 57 -9.02 -14.85 -6.96
N VAL A 58 -7.79 -14.45 -7.32
CA VAL A 58 -7.01 -13.45 -6.58
C VAL A 58 -7.73 -12.11 -6.51
N GLY A 59 -8.28 -11.62 -7.63
CA GLY A 59 -9.03 -10.36 -7.67
C GLY A 59 -10.25 -10.37 -6.76
N GLU A 60 -11.00 -11.48 -6.73
CA GLU A 60 -12.14 -11.63 -5.82
C GLU A 60 -11.72 -11.68 -4.35
N CYS A 61 -10.61 -12.36 -4.04
CA CYS A 61 -10.04 -12.39 -2.69
C CYS A 61 -9.62 -10.99 -2.23
N LEU A 62 -9.02 -10.20 -3.12
CA LEU A 62 -8.65 -8.81 -2.87
C LEU A 62 -9.86 -7.94 -2.52
N VAL A 63 -10.93 -8.02 -3.30
CA VAL A 63 -12.15 -7.22 -3.05
C VAL A 63 -12.74 -7.53 -1.67
N LEU A 64 -12.83 -8.82 -1.32
CA LEU A 64 -13.37 -9.24 -0.02
C LEU A 64 -12.44 -8.87 1.15
N ALA A 65 -11.13 -9.03 0.98
CA ALA A 65 -10.15 -8.64 1.98
C ALA A 65 -10.14 -7.13 2.21
N SER A 66 -10.21 -6.32 1.15
CA SER A 66 -10.31 -4.86 1.22
C SER A 66 -11.60 -4.42 1.91
N ALA A 67 -12.74 -5.04 1.62
CA ALA A 67 -14.00 -4.74 2.32
C ALA A 67 -13.88 -5.04 3.82
N GLY A 68 -13.28 -6.18 4.19
CA GLY A 68 -12.99 -6.52 5.59
C GLY A 68 -12.05 -5.52 6.26
N ALA A 69 -11.01 -5.08 5.55
CA ALA A 69 -10.05 -4.09 6.04
C ALA A 69 -10.68 -2.72 6.25
N ILE A 70 -11.59 -2.28 5.38
CA ILE A 70 -12.34 -1.02 5.54
C ILE A 70 -13.19 -1.07 6.81
N VAL A 71 -13.93 -2.17 7.03
CA VAL A 71 -14.75 -2.34 8.23
C VAL A 71 -13.90 -2.38 9.51
N ALA A 72 -12.70 -2.96 9.45
CA ALA A 72 -11.77 -2.96 10.58
C ALA A 72 -11.13 -1.58 10.83
N GLY A 73 -10.76 -0.87 9.76
CA GLY A 73 -10.10 0.44 9.82
C GLY A 73 -11.00 1.57 10.32
N THR A 74 -12.32 1.47 10.13
CA THR A 74 -13.28 2.44 10.68
C THR A 74 -13.45 2.35 12.20
N MET A 75 -12.99 1.27 12.85
CA MET A 75 -13.21 1.06 14.28
C MET A 75 -12.04 1.48 15.20
N SER A 76 -10.79 1.56 14.73
CA SER A 76 -9.68 2.34 15.33
C SER A 76 -8.33 1.95 14.70
N GLY A 77 -7.78 2.87 13.90
CA GLY A 77 -6.39 2.80 13.41
C GLY A 77 -6.18 1.91 12.19
N GLY A 78 -5.84 2.52 11.05
CA GLY A 78 -5.60 1.81 9.78
C GLY A 78 -4.50 0.73 9.83
N ILE A 79 -3.63 0.73 10.85
CA ILE A 79 -2.63 -0.32 11.08
C ILE A 79 -3.29 -1.62 11.55
N ALA A 80 -4.39 -1.55 12.31
CA ALA A 80 -5.14 -2.73 12.76
C ALA A 80 -5.88 -3.43 11.61
N ALA A 81 -6.10 -2.74 10.48
CA ALA A 81 -6.75 -3.32 9.31
C ALA A 81 -5.83 -4.25 8.50
N LEU A 82 -4.51 -4.13 8.65
CA LEU A 82 -3.53 -4.92 7.87
C LEU A 82 -3.54 -6.42 8.24
N PRO A 83 -3.51 -6.81 9.52
CA PRO A 83 -3.65 -8.21 9.90
C PRO A 83 -5.00 -8.79 9.47
N THR A 84 -6.09 -8.03 9.61
CA THR A 84 -7.42 -8.44 9.17
C THR A 84 -7.47 -8.65 7.66
N PHE A 85 -6.89 -7.75 6.87
CA PHE A 85 -6.76 -7.91 5.43
C PHE A 85 -6.07 -9.22 5.08
N MET A 86 -4.88 -9.48 5.66
CA MET A 86 -4.10 -10.69 5.37
C MET A 86 -4.84 -11.96 5.78
N GLN A 87 -5.53 -11.95 6.92
CA GLN A 87 -6.31 -13.09 7.39
C GLN A 87 -7.51 -13.37 6.48
N VAL A 88 -8.27 -12.33 6.09
CA VAL A 88 -9.42 -12.48 5.19
C VAL A 88 -8.96 -12.91 3.81
N PHE A 89 -7.88 -12.33 3.28
CA PHE A 89 -7.31 -12.72 2.00
C PHE A 89 -6.90 -14.19 2.02
N GLY A 90 -6.10 -14.60 3.01
CA GLY A 90 -5.63 -15.98 3.15
C GLY A 90 -6.79 -16.97 3.26
N ALA A 91 -7.77 -16.69 4.12
CA ALA A 91 -8.95 -17.55 4.26
C ALA A 91 -9.74 -17.68 2.94
N LYS A 92 -9.93 -16.57 2.21
CA LYS A 92 -10.63 -16.59 0.92
C LYS A 92 -9.84 -17.33 -0.15
N ALA A 93 -8.53 -17.15 -0.17
CA ALA A 93 -7.68 -17.82 -1.12
C ALA A 93 -7.66 -19.34 -0.88
N THR A 94 -7.59 -19.82 0.37
CA THR A 94 -7.76 -21.25 0.70
C THR A 94 -9.11 -21.77 0.21
N THR A 95 -10.22 -21.03 0.38
CA THR A 95 -11.54 -21.47 -0.12
C THR A 95 -11.66 -21.51 -1.64
N ARG A 96 -10.77 -20.83 -2.36
CA ARG A 96 -10.66 -20.85 -3.83
C ARG A 96 -9.65 -21.89 -4.33
N GLY A 97 -9.09 -22.71 -3.44
CA GLY A 97 -8.06 -23.70 -3.78
C GLY A 97 -6.71 -23.08 -4.16
N LEU A 98 -6.49 -21.81 -3.80
CA LEU A 98 -5.22 -21.14 -4.04
C LEU A 98 -4.22 -21.59 -2.96
N GLU A 99 -3.29 -22.46 -3.35
CA GLU A 99 -2.14 -22.81 -2.51
C GLU A 99 -1.15 -21.64 -2.52
N LEU A 100 -1.27 -20.79 -1.51
CA LEU A 100 -0.35 -19.68 -1.30
C LEU A 100 0.67 -20.07 -0.23
N VAL A 101 1.94 -20.17 -0.62
CA VAL A 101 3.02 -20.33 0.36
C VAL A 101 3.38 -18.96 0.97
N ALA A 102 3.92 -18.97 2.20
CA ALA A 102 4.20 -17.75 2.98
C ALA A 102 5.05 -16.70 2.25
N ASN A 103 5.77 -17.07 1.20
CA ASN A 103 6.64 -16.17 0.44
C ASN A 103 6.00 -15.58 -0.83
N GLN A 104 4.83 -16.08 -1.24
CA GLN A 104 4.17 -15.65 -2.49
C GLN A 104 3.36 -14.36 -2.34
N LEU A 105 3.06 -13.94 -1.11
CA LEU A 105 2.29 -12.72 -0.85
C LEU A 105 3.10 -11.78 0.03
N LYS A 106 3.29 -10.55 -0.45
CA LYS A 106 3.95 -9.50 0.30
C LYS A 106 3.16 -8.21 0.15
N ILE A 107 3.00 -7.48 1.24
CA ILE A 107 2.53 -6.11 1.18
C ILE A 107 3.74 -5.22 0.96
N VAL A 108 3.71 -4.42 -0.10
CA VAL A 108 4.76 -3.47 -0.44
C VAL A 108 4.19 -2.07 -0.35
N THR A 109 4.87 -1.19 0.37
CA THR A 109 4.53 0.23 0.40
C THR A 109 5.51 1.03 -0.44
N GLN A 110 5.01 2.04 -1.14
CA GLN A 110 5.83 3.01 -1.88
C GLN A 110 5.38 4.42 -1.52
N THR A 111 6.32 5.31 -1.25
CA THR A 111 6.02 6.70 -0.93
C THR A 111 6.30 7.58 -2.14
N THR A 112 5.31 8.34 -2.59
CA THR A 112 5.48 9.41 -3.58
C THR A 112 5.53 10.76 -2.89
N TYR A 113 6.37 11.65 -3.40
CA TYR A 113 6.60 12.99 -2.86
C TYR A 113 6.13 14.03 -3.84
N SER A 114 5.42 15.06 -3.36
CA SER A 114 5.19 16.26 -4.17
C SER A 114 6.45 17.12 -4.23
N ASP A 115 6.42 18.12 -5.11
CA ASP A 115 7.39 19.20 -5.10
C ASP A 115 7.39 19.94 -3.77
N TRP A 116 8.54 20.54 -3.46
CA TRP A 116 8.69 21.45 -2.33
C TRP A 116 8.00 22.78 -2.65
N GLY A 117 7.19 23.28 -1.73
CA GLY A 117 6.51 24.58 -1.81
C GLY A 117 6.59 25.37 -0.52
#